data_AF-A0A315AYL2-F1
#
_entry.id   AF-A0A315AYL2-F1
#
_cell.length_a   1.000
_cell.length_b   1.000
_cell.length_c   1.000
_cell.angle_alpha   90.00
_cell.angle_beta   90.00
_cell.angle_gamma   90.00
#
_symmetry.space_group_name_H-M   'P 1'
#
loop_
_entity.id
_entity.type
_entity.pdbx_description
1 polymer ?
#
loop_
_entity_poly.entity_id
_entity_poly.type
_entity_poly.pdbx_seq_one_letter_code
_entity_poly.pdbx_strand_id
1 'polypeptide(L)'
;MTRIHSTAIVDPAAQLDSSVTVGPYTVIGPHVRIDAGTTVASHCVIEGHTTIGKDNKIFQFNSLGAVPQDKKYAGEPCQLVIGDRNTIREFCTFNIGSPGDQGVTQVGNDNWIMAYVHLAHDCQVGNHTIFANSTQLAGHVHVGDWVILGGFTVVHQFCRLGAHSFTAMNSLLFADLPPFVMAQGQPAQARSMNFEGLRRRGFSAERISAVKAMHKSLYRQQLTLAQAQSEIELLTHKYPEAKADVDMMLGFLQGASPERGIVR
;
A
#
# COMPACT_ATOMS: atom_id res chain seq x y z
N MET A 1 -15.93 -18.56 -26.77
CA MET A 1 -16.56 -17.42 -26.08
C MET A 1 -15.62 -16.23 -26.18
N THR A 2 -16.12 -15.05 -26.54
CA THR A 2 -15.29 -13.85 -26.67
C THR A 2 -14.85 -13.39 -25.28
N ARG A 3 -13.54 -13.21 -25.07
CA ARG A 3 -12.98 -12.78 -23.77
C ARG A 3 -13.14 -11.29 -23.51
N ILE A 4 -13.23 -10.49 -24.58
CA ILE A 4 -13.52 -9.06 -24.54
C ILE A 4 -14.97 -8.88 -24.96
N HIS A 5 -15.79 -8.28 -24.10
CA HIS A 5 -17.19 -8.02 -24.40
C HIS A 5 -17.32 -7.06 -25.59
N SER A 6 -18.32 -7.24 -26.45
CA SER A 6 -18.50 -6.43 -27.67
C SER A 6 -18.76 -4.94 -27.43
N THR A 7 -19.15 -4.58 -26.21
CA THR A 7 -19.37 -3.18 -25.79
C THR A 7 -18.18 -2.60 -25.01
N ALA A 8 -17.10 -3.36 -24.80
CA ALA A 8 -15.86 -2.81 -24.28
C ALA A 8 -15.18 -1.99 -25.38
N ILE A 9 -14.63 -0.84 -25.01
CA ILE A 9 -13.86 0.03 -25.91
C ILE A 9 -12.39 -0.16 -25.56
N VAL A 10 -11.69 -0.94 -26.36
CA VAL A 10 -10.25 -1.18 -26.20
C VAL A 10 -9.55 -0.45 -27.32
N ASP A 11 -8.68 0.50 -26.98
CA ASP A 11 -7.87 1.21 -27.96
C ASP A 11 -6.98 0.21 -28.74
N PRO A 12 -6.83 0.34 -30.08
CA PRO A 12 -6.00 -0.56 -30.87
C PRO A 12 -4.53 -0.65 -30.45
N ALA A 13 -3.99 0.37 -29.77
CA ALA A 13 -2.62 0.39 -29.28
C ALA A 13 -2.45 -0.31 -27.92
N ALA A 14 -3.54 -0.60 -27.21
CA ALA A 14 -3.50 -1.30 -25.93
C ALA A 14 -2.93 -2.73 -26.09
N GLN A 15 -2.13 -3.17 -25.11
CA GLN A 15 -1.43 -4.45 -25.15
C GLN A 15 -2.03 -5.41 -24.12
N LEU A 16 -2.92 -6.28 -24.57
CA LEU A 16 -3.57 -7.27 -23.71
C LEU A 16 -3.08 -8.67 -24.06
N ASP A 17 -2.69 -9.45 -23.05
CA ASP A 17 -2.48 -10.88 -23.24
C ASP A 17 -3.75 -11.58 -23.73
N SER A 18 -3.59 -12.62 -24.54
CA SER A 18 -4.70 -13.38 -25.13
C SER A 18 -5.69 -13.96 -24.11
N SER A 19 -5.27 -14.15 -22.86
CA SER A 19 -6.08 -14.71 -21.77
C SER A 19 -6.84 -13.68 -20.95
N VAL A 20 -6.59 -12.38 -21.15
CA VAL A 20 -7.30 -11.29 -20.45
C VAL A 20 -8.79 -11.31 -20.80
N THR A 21 -9.64 -11.08 -19.79
CA THR A 21 -11.09 -10.88 -19.99
C THR A 21 -11.50 -9.46 -19.66
N VAL A 22 -12.33 -8.85 -20.49
CA VAL A 22 -12.81 -7.47 -20.32
C VAL A 22 -14.34 -7.45 -20.39
N GLY A 23 -14.96 -6.95 -19.32
CA GLY A 23 -16.41 -6.84 -19.16
C GLY A 23 -17.07 -5.73 -19.99
N PRO A 24 -18.40 -5.69 -20.03
CA PRO A 24 -19.15 -4.72 -20.83
C PRO A 24 -18.88 -3.28 -20.39
N TYR A 25 -18.85 -2.37 -21.37
CA TYR A 25 -18.73 -0.92 -21.15
C TYR A 25 -17.46 -0.48 -20.41
N THR A 26 -16.44 -1.33 -20.40
CA THR A 26 -15.10 -0.97 -19.92
C THR A 26 -14.32 -0.27 -21.02
N VAL A 27 -13.56 0.77 -20.65
CA VAL A 27 -12.69 1.53 -21.54
C VAL A 27 -11.23 1.27 -21.18
N ILE A 28 -10.41 0.93 -22.17
CA ILE A 28 -8.98 0.70 -22.04
C ILE A 28 -8.24 1.60 -23.02
N GLY A 29 -7.38 2.48 -22.50
CA GLY A 29 -6.62 3.47 -23.27
C GLY A 29 -5.40 2.92 -24.02
N PRO A 30 -4.79 3.73 -24.91
CA PRO A 30 -3.74 3.32 -25.85
C PRO A 30 -2.42 2.89 -25.21
N HIS A 31 -2.13 3.35 -24.00
CA HIS A 31 -0.86 3.07 -23.31
C HIS A 31 -1.00 2.04 -22.19
N VAL A 32 -2.13 1.33 -22.16
CA VAL A 32 -2.39 0.31 -21.16
C VAL A 32 -1.82 -1.03 -21.62
N ARG A 33 -1.12 -1.70 -20.70
CA ARG A 33 -0.70 -3.08 -20.83
C ARG A 33 -1.30 -3.93 -19.72
N ILE A 34 -1.89 -5.07 -20.09
CA ILE A 34 -2.48 -6.03 -19.14
C ILE A 34 -1.95 -7.44 -19.45
N ASP A 35 -1.25 -8.03 -18.48
CA ASP A 35 -0.66 -9.35 -18.60
C ASP A 35 -1.67 -10.48 -18.29
N ALA A 36 -1.25 -11.72 -18.54
CA ALA A 36 -2.06 -12.93 -18.58
C ALA A 36 -2.95 -13.17 -17.34
N GLY A 37 -4.13 -13.75 -17.56
CA GLY A 37 -5.04 -14.19 -16.50
C GLY A 37 -5.82 -13.08 -15.79
N THR A 38 -5.50 -11.80 -16.04
CA THR A 38 -6.20 -10.67 -15.43
C THR A 38 -7.63 -10.54 -15.96
N THR A 39 -8.58 -10.30 -15.05
CA THR A 39 -9.99 -10.07 -15.36
C THR A 39 -10.39 -8.65 -14.99
N VAL A 40 -10.89 -7.90 -15.97
CA VAL A 40 -11.46 -6.56 -15.78
C VAL A 40 -12.98 -6.64 -15.92
N ALA A 41 -13.72 -6.32 -14.86
CA ALA A 41 -15.17 -6.32 -14.85
C ALA A 41 -15.75 -5.18 -15.70
N SER A 42 -17.08 -5.04 -15.68
CA SER A 42 -17.79 -4.00 -16.41
C SER A 42 -17.49 -2.59 -15.90
N HIS A 43 -17.68 -1.59 -16.75
CA HIS A 43 -17.66 -0.17 -16.35
C HIS A 43 -16.37 0.29 -15.68
N CYS A 44 -15.22 -0.30 -16.02
CA CYS A 44 -13.93 0.23 -15.60
C CYS A 44 -13.42 1.25 -16.62
N VAL A 45 -12.62 2.21 -16.16
CA VAL A 45 -11.80 3.06 -17.02
C VAL A 45 -10.35 2.82 -16.63
N ILE A 46 -9.57 2.30 -17.57
CA ILE A 46 -8.13 2.08 -17.41
C ILE A 46 -7.43 2.92 -18.48
N GLU A 47 -6.63 3.89 -18.04
CA GLU A 47 -6.00 4.88 -18.92
C GLU A 47 -4.58 5.20 -18.49
N GLY A 48 -3.97 6.23 -19.08
CA GLY A 48 -2.58 6.62 -18.80
C GLY A 48 -1.55 5.56 -19.18
N HIS A 49 -0.28 5.80 -18.82
CA HIS A 49 0.78 4.81 -18.95
C HIS A 49 0.66 3.79 -17.82
N THR A 50 -0.20 2.80 -18.02
CA THR A 50 -0.58 1.83 -16.99
C THR A 50 -0.15 0.42 -17.36
N THR A 51 0.62 -0.23 -16.49
CA THR A 51 0.97 -1.65 -16.61
C THR A 51 0.30 -2.43 -15.49
N ILE A 52 -0.41 -3.49 -15.84
CA ILE A 52 -1.10 -4.40 -14.91
C ILE A 52 -0.56 -5.81 -15.13
N GLY A 53 -0.07 -6.42 -14.05
CA GLY A 53 0.48 -7.77 -14.06
C GLY A 53 -0.58 -8.87 -14.23
N LYS A 54 -0.20 -10.07 -13.80
CA LYS A 54 -0.95 -11.31 -14.03
C LYS A 54 -2.00 -11.58 -12.97
N ASP A 55 -3.04 -12.31 -13.35
CA ASP A 55 -4.04 -12.89 -12.44
C ASP A 55 -4.72 -11.86 -11.51
N ASN A 56 -4.78 -10.59 -11.91
CA ASN A 56 -5.48 -9.56 -11.16
C ASN A 56 -7.00 -9.68 -11.33
N LYS A 57 -7.76 -9.34 -10.29
CA LYS A 57 -9.22 -9.30 -10.31
C LYS A 57 -9.69 -7.87 -10.08
N ILE A 58 -10.09 -7.19 -11.15
CA ILE A 58 -10.53 -5.79 -11.12
C ILE A 58 -12.05 -5.76 -11.26
N PHE A 59 -12.74 -5.30 -10.22
CA PHE A 59 -14.20 -5.21 -10.15
C PHE A 59 -14.72 -3.93 -10.82
N GLN A 60 -16.03 -3.79 -10.91
CA GLN A 60 -16.68 -2.73 -11.65
C GLN A 60 -16.41 -1.32 -11.09
N PHE A 61 -16.50 -0.31 -11.95
CA PHE A 61 -16.42 1.11 -11.59
C PHE A 61 -15.05 1.59 -11.08
N ASN A 62 -13.97 0.87 -11.39
CA ASN A 62 -12.62 1.33 -11.09
C ASN A 62 -12.14 2.38 -12.08
N SER A 63 -11.40 3.38 -11.58
CA SER A 63 -10.63 4.34 -12.40
C SER A 63 -9.15 4.15 -12.10
N LEU A 64 -8.42 3.57 -13.05
CA LEU A 64 -7.02 3.19 -12.87
C LEU A 64 -6.15 3.90 -13.92
N GLY A 65 -5.11 4.57 -13.46
CA GLY A 65 -4.15 5.26 -14.33
C GLY A 65 -4.58 6.65 -14.76
N ALA A 66 -5.64 7.20 -14.14
CA ALA A 66 -6.05 8.58 -14.33
C ALA A 66 -4.96 9.54 -13.83
N VAL A 67 -4.94 10.75 -14.40
CA VAL A 67 -3.98 11.80 -14.04
C VAL A 67 -4.03 12.17 -12.55
N PRO A 68 -2.93 12.64 -11.95
CA PRO A 68 -2.89 13.08 -10.56
C PRO A 68 -3.90 14.20 -10.28
N GLN A 69 -4.35 14.29 -9.03
CA GLN A 69 -5.11 15.45 -8.52
C GLN A 69 -4.20 16.61 -8.07
N ASP A 70 -2.91 16.57 -8.43
CA ASP A 70 -1.98 17.68 -8.24
C ASP A 70 -2.17 18.71 -9.35
N LYS A 71 -2.46 19.96 -8.97
CA LYS A 71 -2.64 21.09 -9.88
C LYS A 71 -1.38 21.42 -10.70
N LYS A 72 -0.22 20.91 -10.30
CA LYS A 72 1.05 21.12 -10.99
C LYS A 72 1.25 20.16 -12.16
N TYR A 73 0.52 19.05 -12.22
CA TYR A 73 0.64 18.09 -13.31
C TYR A 73 0.25 18.74 -14.65
N ALA A 74 1.13 18.64 -15.63
CA ALA A 74 1.03 19.33 -16.91
C ALA A 74 1.11 18.36 -18.11
N GLY A 75 0.88 17.06 -17.88
CA GLY A 75 0.87 16.03 -18.93
C GLY A 75 2.18 15.26 -19.07
N GLU A 76 2.98 15.21 -18.01
CA GLU A 76 4.23 14.47 -17.97
C GLU A 76 3.98 12.95 -18.11
N PRO A 77 4.94 12.18 -18.67
CA PRO A 77 4.75 10.76 -18.95
C PRO A 77 4.88 9.87 -17.71
N CYS A 78 4.11 10.19 -16.66
CA CYS A 78 4.06 9.44 -15.41
C CYS A 78 3.24 8.16 -15.55
N GLN A 79 3.49 7.21 -14.64
CA GLN A 79 3.02 5.83 -14.79
C GLN A 79 2.24 5.32 -13.58
N LEU A 80 1.45 4.29 -13.83
CA LEU A 80 0.89 3.41 -12.82
C LEU A 80 1.38 1.98 -13.12
N VAL A 81 1.94 1.32 -12.11
CA VAL A 81 2.38 -0.08 -12.22
C VAL A 81 1.70 -0.91 -11.13
N ILE A 82 0.92 -1.90 -11.54
CA ILE A 82 0.25 -2.87 -10.66
C ILE A 82 0.86 -4.24 -10.92
N GLY A 83 1.32 -4.92 -9.87
CA GLY A 83 1.86 -6.27 -9.94
C GLY A 83 0.79 -7.33 -10.16
N ASP A 84 1.00 -8.51 -9.58
CA ASP A 84 0.23 -9.71 -9.83
C ASP A 84 -0.76 -10.03 -8.69
N ARG A 85 -1.82 -10.76 -9.02
CA ARG A 85 -2.75 -11.40 -8.05
C ARG A 85 -3.42 -10.43 -7.08
N ASN A 86 -3.52 -9.15 -7.44
CA ASN A 86 -4.26 -8.18 -6.65
C ASN A 86 -5.77 -8.36 -6.87
N THR A 87 -6.54 -8.15 -5.81
CA THR A 87 -8.00 -7.99 -5.90
C THR A 87 -8.34 -6.54 -5.67
N ILE A 88 -8.88 -5.88 -6.69
CA ILE A 88 -9.26 -4.46 -6.65
C ILE A 88 -10.78 -4.37 -6.77
N ARG A 89 -11.42 -4.05 -5.65
CA ARG A 89 -12.88 -3.96 -5.52
C ARG A 89 -13.43 -2.68 -6.13
N GLU A 90 -14.73 -2.49 -6.00
CA GLU A 90 -15.49 -1.48 -6.71
C GLU A 90 -15.07 -0.04 -6.35
N PHE A 91 -15.18 0.89 -7.30
CA PHE A 91 -14.98 2.33 -7.06
C PHE A 91 -13.60 2.73 -6.53
N CYS A 92 -12.54 1.95 -6.77
CA CYS A 92 -11.19 2.41 -6.43
C CYS A 92 -10.67 3.40 -7.47
N THR A 93 -9.80 4.30 -7.01
CA THR A 93 -9.17 5.33 -7.84
C THR A 93 -7.66 5.34 -7.62
N PHE A 94 -6.89 4.89 -8.63
CA PHE A 94 -5.43 4.87 -8.57
C PHE A 94 -4.88 5.84 -9.62
N ASN A 95 -4.17 6.87 -9.17
CA ASN A 95 -3.55 7.83 -10.08
C ASN A 95 -2.16 7.38 -10.50
N ILE A 96 -1.72 7.81 -11.69
CA ILE A 96 -0.31 7.77 -12.07
C ILE A 96 0.54 8.64 -11.12
N GLY A 97 1.86 8.50 -11.18
CA GLY A 97 2.77 9.37 -10.43
C GLY A 97 2.74 10.83 -10.89
N SER A 98 3.59 11.66 -10.30
CA SER A 98 3.72 13.08 -10.61
C SER A 98 5.17 13.46 -10.97
N PRO A 99 5.39 14.54 -11.73
CA PRO A 99 6.74 15.04 -11.98
C PRO A 99 7.42 15.50 -10.68
N GLY A 100 8.71 15.21 -10.55
CA GLY A 100 9.52 15.67 -9.42
C GLY A 100 9.69 14.68 -8.26
N ASP A 101 9.06 13.51 -8.35
CA ASP A 101 9.39 12.34 -7.52
C ASP A 101 9.77 11.15 -8.44
N GLN A 102 9.26 9.94 -8.18
CA GLN A 102 9.55 8.77 -9.01
C GLN A 102 8.78 8.77 -10.33
N GLY A 103 7.72 9.60 -10.46
CA GLY A 103 6.86 9.61 -11.64
C GLY A 103 6.07 8.33 -11.82
N VAL A 104 5.97 7.49 -10.78
CA VAL A 104 5.28 6.21 -10.80
C VAL A 104 4.55 5.97 -9.49
N THR A 105 3.26 5.67 -9.59
CA THR A 105 2.52 5.00 -8.52
C THR A 105 2.70 3.51 -8.70
N GLN A 106 3.14 2.79 -7.67
CA GLN A 106 3.41 1.36 -7.75
C GLN A 106 2.61 0.58 -6.71
N VAL A 107 2.00 -0.52 -7.14
CA VAL A 107 1.32 -1.51 -6.31
C VAL A 107 1.95 -2.86 -6.58
N GLY A 108 2.41 -3.54 -5.53
CA GLY A 108 3.02 -4.87 -5.61
C GLY A 108 2.00 -5.98 -5.87
N ASN A 109 2.18 -7.10 -5.17
CA ASN A 109 1.46 -8.34 -5.44
C ASN A 109 0.55 -8.76 -4.29
N ASP A 110 -0.43 -9.59 -4.61
CA ASP A 110 -1.26 -10.30 -3.62
C ASP A 110 -1.99 -9.34 -2.64
N ASN A 111 -2.29 -8.12 -3.08
CA ASN A 111 -2.96 -7.12 -2.25
C ASN A 111 -4.49 -7.26 -2.34
N TRP A 112 -5.16 -7.01 -1.21
CA TRP A 112 -6.61 -7.01 -1.10
C TRP A 112 -7.13 -5.58 -0.92
N ILE A 113 -7.56 -4.96 -2.02
CA ILE A 113 -8.03 -3.58 -2.05
C ILE A 113 -9.55 -3.56 -2.10
N MET A 114 -10.18 -3.15 -1.00
CA MET A 114 -11.63 -3.10 -0.88
C MET A 114 -12.23 -1.83 -1.52
N ALA A 115 -13.56 -1.75 -1.53
CA ALA A 115 -14.26 -0.73 -2.31
C ALA A 115 -13.94 0.69 -1.84
N TYR A 116 -13.95 1.64 -2.78
CA TYR A 116 -13.70 3.08 -2.55
C TYR A 116 -12.29 3.43 -2.06
N VAL A 117 -11.30 2.55 -2.25
CA VAL A 117 -9.93 2.88 -1.89
C VAL A 117 -9.33 3.85 -2.90
N HIS A 118 -8.67 4.90 -2.39
CA HIS A 118 -7.94 5.86 -3.21
C HIS A 118 -6.43 5.74 -2.97
N LEU A 119 -5.68 5.63 -4.06
CA LEU A 119 -4.23 5.80 -4.09
C LEU A 119 -3.92 7.04 -4.94
N ALA A 120 -3.50 8.12 -4.28
CA ALA A 120 -2.99 9.29 -4.97
C ALA A 120 -1.65 9.00 -5.68
N HIS A 121 -1.14 10.02 -6.37
CA HIS A 121 0.11 9.95 -7.11
C HIS A 121 1.30 9.54 -6.24
N ASP A 122 2.22 8.79 -6.84
CA ASP A 122 3.51 8.37 -6.29
C ASP A 122 3.41 7.48 -5.05
N CYS A 123 2.23 6.93 -4.75
CA CYS A 123 2.12 5.93 -3.68
C CYS A 123 2.93 4.68 -4.03
N GLN A 124 3.64 4.15 -3.05
CA GLN A 124 4.44 2.93 -3.16
C GLN A 124 3.86 1.85 -2.23
N VAL A 125 3.10 0.91 -2.78
CA VAL A 125 2.43 -0.16 -2.04
C VAL A 125 3.15 -1.49 -2.28
N GLY A 126 3.55 -2.16 -1.20
CA GLY A 126 4.19 -3.47 -1.24
C GLY A 126 3.22 -4.62 -1.54
N ASN A 127 3.43 -5.73 -0.85
CA ASN A 127 2.75 -7.01 -1.10
C ASN A 127 1.88 -7.44 0.09
N HIS A 128 0.87 -8.27 -0.17
CA HIS A 128 0.01 -8.87 0.84
C HIS A 128 -0.69 -7.86 1.77
N THR A 129 -0.86 -6.63 1.29
CA THR A 129 -1.54 -5.56 2.05
C THR A 129 -3.05 -5.74 1.99
N ILE A 130 -3.75 -5.17 2.98
CA ILE A 130 -5.21 -5.11 3.01
C ILE A 130 -5.62 -3.66 3.21
N PHE A 131 -6.39 -3.14 2.25
CA PHE A 131 -7.00 -1.83 2.33
C PHE A 131 -8.50 -2.03 2.50
N ALA A 132 -9.02 -1.82 3.71
CA ALA A 132 -10.45 -1.90 3.93
C ALA A 132 -11.18 -0.70 3.32
N ASN A 133 -12.51 -0.81 3.21
CA ASN A 133 -13.35 0.12 2.48
C ASN A 133 -13.03 1.59 2.79
N SER A 134 -13.00 2.41 1.75
CA SER A 134 -12.81 3.86 1.86
C SER A 134 -11.49 4.27 2.53
N THR A 135 -10.44 3.45 2.48
CA THR A 135 -9.09 3.89 2.82
C THR A 135 -8.57 4.89 1.78
N GLN A 136 -8.04 6.03 2.22
CA GLN A 136 -7.58 7.12 1.36
C GLN A 136 -6.11 7.41 1.62
N LEU A 137 -5.25 7.22 0.62
CA LEU A 137 -3.85 7.66 0.67
C LEU A 137 -3.68 8.95 -0.12
N ALA A 138 -3.13 9.99 0.51
CA ALA A 138 -2.63 11.17 -0.20
C ALA A 138 -1.28 10.86 -0.90
N GLY A 139 -0.74 11.83 -1.64
CA GLY A 139 0.42 11.61 -2.50
C GLY A 139 1.67 11.13 -1.75
N HIS A 140 2.52 10.36 -2.44
CA HIS A 140 3.83 9.91 -1.93
C HIS A 140 3.78 9.03 -0.68
N VAL A 141 2.66 8.35 -0.40
CA VAL A 141 2.57 7.45 0.76
C VAL A 141 3.26 6.12 0.45
N HIS A 142 4.10 5.64 1.37
CA HIS A 142 4.75 4.34 1.27
C HIS A 142 4.06 3.34 2.21
N VAL A 143 3.64 2.19 1.70
CA VAL A 143 2.98 1.12 2.44
C VAL A 143 3.78 -0.16 2.30
N GLY A 144 4.42 -0.59 3.39
CA GLY A 144 5.18 -1.82 3.44
C GLY A 144 4.32 -3.08 3.34
N ASP A 145 4.98 -4.22 3.18
CA ASP A 145 4.31 -5.50 3.06
C ASP A 145 3.40 -5.79 4.26
N TRP A 146 2.30 -6.50 4.02
CA TRP A 146 1.41 -7.01 5.05
C TRP A 146 0.73 -5.96 5.94
N VAL A 147 0.81 -4.68 5.59
CA VAL A 147 0.07 -3.61 6.26
C VAL A 147 -1.43 -3.83 6.09
N ILE A 148 -2.18 -3.56 7.15
CA ILE A 148 -3.65 -3.59 7.13
C ILE A 148 -4.17 -2.20 7.51
N LEU A 149 -4.94 -1.61 6.61
CA LEU A 149 -5.62 -0.35 6.85
C LEU A 149 -7.10 -0.61 7.10
N GLY A 150 -7.54 -0.30 8.32
CA GLY A 150 -8.96 -0.39 8.69
C GLY A 150 -9.81 0.60 7.88
N GLY A 151 -11.11 0.31 7.74
CA GLY A 151 -11.98 1.10 6.87
C GLY A 151 -11.99 2.58 7.26
N PHE A 152 -12.06 3.47 6.28
CA PHE A 152 -11.97 4.92 6.48
C PHE A 152 -10.64 5.38 7.11
N THR A 153 -9.55 4.64 6.93
CA THR A 153 -8.21 5.16 7.26
C THR A 153 -7.82 6.22 6.25
N VAL A 154 -7.34 7.36 6.73
CA VAL A 154 -6.81 8.45 5.90
C VAL A 154 -5.34 8.65 6.25
N VAL A 155 -4.49 8.67 5.22
CA VAL A 155 -3.04 8.83 5.38
C VAL A 155 -2.58 10.11 4.70
N HIS A 156 -1.97 11.00 5.48
CA HIS A 156 -1.45 12.27 4.98
C HIS A 156 -0.22 12.05 4.08
N GLN A 157 -0.04 12.90 3.07
CA GLN A 157 0.98 12.78 2.01
C GLN A 157 2.38 12.55 2.58
N PHE A 158 3.25 11.76 1.95
CA PHE A 158 4.61 11.42 2.44
C PHE A 158 4.71 10.54 3.71
N CYS A 159 3.61 10.10 4.31
CA CYS A 159 3.68 9.15 5.42
C CYS A 159 4.20 7.79 4.95
N ARG A 160 4.97 7.13 5.83
CA ARG A 160 5.43 5.76 5.63
C ARG A 160 4.76 4.83 6.63
N LEU A 161 4.30 3.68 6.16
CA LEU A 161 3.67 2.64 6.97
C LEU A 161 4.54 1.39 6.89
N GLY A 162 5.18 1.06 8.00
CA GLY A 162 6.09 -0.06 8.11
C GLY A 162 5.38 -1.41 8.02
N ALA A 163 6.10 -2.43 7.55
CA ALA A 163 5.53 -3.74 7.31
C ALA A 163 4.81 -4.32 8.53
N HIS A 164 3.74 -5.08 8.27
CA HIS A 164 2.88 -5.69 9.29
C HIS A 164 2.17 -4.73 10.25
N SER A 165 2.30 -3.41 10.07
CA SER A 165 1.55 -2.42 10.86
C SER A 165 0.05 -2.48 10.55
N PHE A 166 -0.74 -1.86 11.43
CA PHE A 166 -2.19 -1.94 11.39
C PHE A 166 -2.82 -0.62 11.82
N THR A 167 -3.85 -0.18 11.11
CA THR A 167 -4.75 0.88 11.60
C THR A 167 -6.13 0.31 11.90
N ALA A 168 -6.74 0.77 13.00
CA ALA A 168 -8.16 0.56 13.22
C ALA A 168 -8.99 1.39 12.23
N MET A 169 -10.29 1.09 12.13
CA MET A 169 -11.21 1.93 11.34
C MET A 169 -11.21 3.40 11.80
N ASN A 170 -11.49 4.31 10.88
CA ASN A 170 -11.54 5.76 11.12
C ASN A 170 -10.24 6.36 11.69
N SER A 171 -9.07 5.88 11.25
CA SER A 171 -7.77 6.41 11.70
C SER A 171 -7.24 7.50 10.78
N LEU A 172 -6.75 8.62 11.33
CA LEU A 172 -6.09 9.70 10.58
C LEU A 172 -4.59 9.76 10.89
N LEU A 173 -3.76 9.29 9.96
CA LEU A 173 -2.30 9.26 10.10
C LEU A 173 -1.65 10.54 9.57
N PHE A 174 -0.97 11.27 10.45
CA PHE A 174 -0.13 12.44 10.12
C PHE A 174 1.37 12.19 10.30
N ALA A 175 1.74 11.08 10.95
CA ALA A 175 3.11 10.67 11.22
C ALA A 175 3.33 9.23 10.74
N ASP A 176 4.60 8.83 10.62
CA ASP A 176 4.96 7.50 10.17
C ASP A 176 4.47 6.42 11.14
N LEU A 177 3.98 5.30 10.61
CA LEU A 177 3.53 4.15 11.40
C LEU A 177 4.62 3.06 11.38
N PRO A 178 5.38 2.82 12.46
CA PRO A 178 6.47 1.86 12.42
C PRO A 178 6.02 0.41 12.18
N PRO A 179 6.93 -0.48 11.73
CA PRO A 179 6.64 -1.88 11.55
C PRO A 179 5.98 -2.48 12.78
N PHE A 180 5.05 -3.41 12.56
CA PHE A 180 4.29 -4.11 13.59
C PHE A 180 3.32 -3.23 14.43
N VAL A 181 3.43 -1.90 14.42
CA VAL A 181 2.64 -1.03 15.29
C VAL A 181 1.16 -1.03 14.89
N MET A 182 0.29 -1.07 15.90
CA MET A 182 -1.14 -0.81 15.76
C MET A 182 -1.47 0.61 16.18
N ALA A 183 -2.13 1.36 15.32
CA ALA A 183 -2.58 2.72 15.58
C ALA A 183 -4.10 2.89 15.44
N GLN A 184 -4.66 3.85 16.19
CA GLN A 184 -6.07 4.23 16.06
C GLN A 184 -6.30 5.69 16.48
N GLY A 185 -7.36 6.31 15.94
CA GLY A 185 -7.86 7.62 16.36
C GLY A 185 -7.65 8.73 15.34
N GLN A 186 -8.04 9.96 15.72
CA GLN A 186 -7.96 11.16 14.89
C GLN A 186 -7.45 12.34 15.73
N PRO A 187 -6.15 12.66 15.71
CA PRO A 187 -5.08 11.96 14.99
C PRO A 187 -4.80 10.56 15.56
N ALA A 188 -4.29 9.66 14.72
CA ALA A 188 -4.00 8.29 15.09
C ALA A 188 -2.79 8.21 16.03
N GLN A 189 -2.94 7.44 17.11
CA GLN A 189 -1.92 7.23 18.13
C GLN A 189 -1.53 5.76 18.22
N ALA A 190 -0.29 5.48 18.62
CA ALA A 190 0.18 4.13 18.86
C ALA A 190 -0.57 3.50 20.05
N ARG A 191 -1.02 2.24 19.90
CA ARG A 191 -1.75 1.52 20.97
C ARG A 191 -1.04 0.26 21.42
N SER A 192 -0.61 -0.56 20.46
CA SER A 192 -0.04 -1.88 20.69
C SER A 192 0.79 -2.29 19.46
N MET A 193 1.17 -3.56 19.39
CA MET A 193 1.71 -4.22 18.20
C MET A 193 0.74 -5.29 17.69
N ASN A 194 0.82 -5.59 16.39
CA ASN A 194 -0.04 -6.52 15.66
C ASN A 194 0.32 -7.99 15.94
N PHE A 195 0.37 -8.37 17.22
CA PHE A 195 0.80 -9.70 17.64
C PHE A 195 -0.03 -10.82 17.02
N GLU A 196 -1.34 -10.60 16.86
CA GLU A 196 -2.23 -11.58 16.25
C GLU A 196 -1.94 -11.78 14.76
N GLY A 197 -1.72 -10.69 14.01
CA GLY A 197 -1.28 -10.76 12.62
C GLY A 197 0.06 -11.48 12.48
N LEU A 198 1.00 -11.24 13.39
CA LEU A 198 2.31 -11.92 13.40
C LEU A 198 2.19 -13.42 13.66
N ARG A 199 1.37 -13.85 14.63
CA ARG A 199 1.12 -15.28 14.89
C ARG A 199 0.52 -15.99 13.69
N ARG A 200 -0.48 -15.37 13.04
CA ARG A 200 -1.12 -15.92 11.84
C ARG A 200 -0.17 -16.06 10.65
N ARG A 201 0.92 -15.29 10.66
CA ARG A 201 1.99 -15.33 9.65
C ARG A 201 3.19 -16.20 10.07
N GLY A 202 3.05 -16.99 11.13
CA GLY A 202 4.06 -17.96 11.54
C GLY A 202 5.28 -17.37 12.25
N PHE A 203 5.19 -16.17 12.82
CA PHE A 203 6.29 -15.64 13.65
C PHE A 203 6.48 -16.51 14.89
N SER A 204 7.74 -16.86 15.19
CA SER A 204 8.10 -17.65 16.37
C SER A 204 7.81 -16.88 17.66
N ALA A 205 7.70 -17.61 18.78
CA ALA A 205 7.51 -17.00 20.09
C ALA A 205 8.67 -16.05 20.47
N GLU A 206 9.88 -16.36 20.01
CA GLU A 206 11.06 -15.51 20.18
C GLU A 206 10.93 -14.18 19.43
N ARG A 207 10.59 -14.24 18.13
CA ARG A 207 10.34 -13.04 17.31
C ARG A 207 9.23 -12.16 17.88
N ILE A 208 8.12 -12.78 18.32
CA ILE A 208 7.03 -12.05 18.99
C ILE A 208 7.51 -11.37 20.28
N SER A 209 8.39 -12.02 21.05
CA SER A 209 8.97 -11.47 22.28
C SER A 209 9.90 -10.29 21.98
N ALA A 210 10.67 -10.33 20.89
CA ALA A 210 11.47 -9.22 20.42
C ALA A 210 10.61 -8.01 20.02
N VAL A 211 9.53 -8.21 19.24
CA VAL A 211 8.58 -7.14 18.88
C VAL A 211 7.95 -6.51 20.12
N LYS A 212 7.63 -7.32 21.14
CA LYS A 212 7.13 -6.81 22.42
C LYS A 212 8.16 -5.96 23.16
N ALA A 213 9.45 -6.30 23.05
CA ALA A 213 10.53 -5.51 23.62
C ALA A 213 10.71 -4.19 22.86
N MET A 214 10.68 -4.21 21.51
CA MET A 214 10.71 -2.99 20.68
C MET A 214 9.59 -2.01 21.04
N HIS A 215 8.37 -2.52 21.24
CA HIS A 215 7.24 -1.70 21.69
C HIS A 215 7.52 -0.98 23.03
N LYS A 216 8.15 -1.67 23.98
CA LYS A 216 8.49 -1.06 25.27
C LYS A 216 9.53 0.04 25.09
N SER A 217 10.59 -0.22 24.32
CA SER A 217 11.65 0.75 24.02
C SER A 217 11.08 2.00 23.33
N LEU A 218 10.21 1.82 22.34
CA LEU A 218 9.61 2.94 21.63
C LEU A 218 8.62 3.75 22.48
N TYR A 219 7.74 3.09 23.25
CA TYR A 219 6.52 3.75 23.75
C TYR A 219 6.33 3.73 25.26
N ARG A 220 7.11 2.95 26.03
CA ARG A 220 6.83 2.72 27.46
C ARG A 220 7.98 3.06 28.40
N GLN A 221 9.20 3.17 27.89
CA GLN A 221 10.40 3.43 28.70
C GLN A 221 10.81 4.91 28.77
N GLN A 222 10.00 5.82 28.19
CA GLN A 222 10.30 7.26 28.15
C GLN A 222 11.67 7.59 27.53
N LEU A 223 12.11 6.76 26.60
CA LEU A 223 13.35 6.94 25.87
C LEU A 223 13.17 7.98 24.75
N THR A 224 14.24 8.70 24.44
CA THR A 224 14.33 9.40 23.15
C THR A 224 14.36 8.37 22.01
N LEU A 225 14.07 8.81 20.78
CA LEU A 225 14.09 7.90 19.63
C LEU A 225 15.47 7.25 19.43
N ALA A 226 16.55 8.02 19.60
CA ALA A 226 17.92 7.52 19.49
C ALA A 226 18.23 6.46 20.56
N GLN A 227 17.84 6.70 21.82
CA GLN A 227 17.99 5.72 22.89
C GLN A 227 17.18 4.45 22.61
N ALA A 228 15.95 4.60 22.12
CA ALA A 228 15.11 3.45 21.76
C ALA A 228 15.74 2.63 20.62
N GLN A 229 16.37 3.27 19.63
CA GLN A 229 17.09 2.57 18.56
C GLN A 229 18.27 1.76 19.09
N SER A 230 19.09 2.33 19.99
CA SER A 230 20.18 1.61 20.64
C SER A 230 19.70 0.41 21.45
N GLU A 231 18.61 0.56 22.20
CA GLU A 231 18.01 -0.57 22.94
C GLU A 231 17.46 -1.66 22.02
N ILE A 232 16.87 -1.28 20.88
CA ILE A 232 16.35 -2.22 19.89
C ILE A 232 17.47 -3.02 19.22
N GLU A 233 18.61 -2.39 18.92
CA GLU A 233 19.78 -3.06 18.32
C GLU A 233 20.29 -4.21 19.20
N LEU A 234 20.36 -3.97 20.52
CA LEU A 234 20.82 -4.95 21.50
C LEU A 234 19.88 -6.17 21.66
N LEU A 235 18.63 -6.07 21.18
CA LEU A 235 17.68 -7.19 21.25
C LEU A 235 18.15 -8.41 20.48
N THR A 236 19.00 -8.24 19.46
CA THR A 236 19.56 -9.34 18.66
C THR A 236 20.42 -10.32 19.48
N HIS A 237 21.03 -9.86 20.58
CA HIS A 237 21.77 -10.74 21.49
C HIS A 237 20.86 -11.68 22.28
N LYS A 238 19.66 -11.20 22.63
CA LYS A 238 18.68 -11.95 23.43
C LYS A 238 17.72 -12.76 22.57
N TYR A 239 17.42 -12.27 21.37
CA TYR A 239 16.47 -12.84 20.43
C TYR A 239 17.13 -12.98 19.04
N PRO A 240 18.11 -13.89 18.87
CA PRO A 240 18.81 -14.07 17.60
C PRO A 240 17.90 -14.36 16.40
N GLU A 241 16.78 -15.07 16.58
CA GLU A 241 15.82 -15.33 15.49
C GLU A 241 15.13 -14.06 14.97
N ALA A 242 15.14 -12.98 15.77
CA ALA A 242 14.48 -11.72 15.46
C ALA A 242 15.38 -10.72 14.74
N LYS A 243 16.61 -11.11 14.33
CA LYS A 243 17.54 -10.18 13.67
C LYS A 243 16.92 -9.43 12.49
N ALA A 244 16.22 -10.13 11.60
CA ALA A 244 15.57 -9.51 10.45
C ALA A 244 14.46 -8.52 10.86
N ASP A 245 13.73 -8.79 11.94
CA ASP A 245 12.69 -7.90 12.46
C ASP A 245 13.29 -6.64 13.10
N VAL A 246 14.43 -6.80 13.80
CA VAL A 246 15.20 -5.69 14.37
C VAL A 246 15.73 -4.80 13.25
N ASP A 247 16.37 -5.38 12.24
CA ASP A 247 16.92 -4.65 11.10
C ASP A 247 15.81 -3.89 10.35
N MET A 248 14.64 -4.52 10.16
CA MET A 248 13.46 -3.88 9.56
C MET A 248 12.98 -2.67 10.36
N MET A 249 12.85 -2.82 11.69
CA MET A 249 12.45 -1.72 12.57
C MET A 249 13.46 -0.58 12.52
N LEU A 250 14.75 -0.88 12.68
CA LEU A 250 15.80 0.14 12.70
C LEU A 250 15.92 0.88 11.37
N GLY A 251 15.89 0.16 10.24
CA GLY A 251 15.92 0.77 8.91
C GLY A 251 14.73 1.72 8.67
N PHE A 252 13.53 1.34 9.14
CA PHE A 252 12.37 2.23 9.07
C PHE A 252 12.57 3.49 9.90
N LEU A 253 13.01 3.35 11.16
CA LEU A 253 13.20 4.47 12.09
C LEU A 253 14.32 5.43 11.64
N GLN A 254 15.39 4.91 11.05
CA GLN A 254 16.49 5.72 10.50
C GLN A 254 16.04 6.61 9.34
N GLY A 255 15.08 6.16 8.53
CA GLY A 255 14.52 6.97 7.46
C GLY A 255 13.39 7.92 7.88
N ALA A 256 13.03 7.98 9.17
CA ALA A 256 11.94 8.84 9.63
C ALA A 256 12.33 10.32 9.55
N SER A 257 11.49 11.12 8.88
CA SER A 257 11.70 12.57 8.82
C SER A 257 11.58 13.19 10.22
N PRO A 258 12.51 14.07 10.64
CA PRO A 258 12.40 14.80 11.89
C PRO A 258 11.13 15.66 12.00
N GLU A 259 10.59 16.11 10.86
CA GLU A 259 9.41 16.98 10.82
C GLU A 259 8.10 16.21 11.10
N ARG A 260 8.00 14.96 10.62
CA ARG A 260 6.79 14.13 10.82
C ARG A 260 6.90 13.20 12.01
N GLY A 261 8.10 12.67 12.25
CA GLY A 261 8.35 11.64 13.25
C GLY A 261 7.50 10.38 13.05
N ILE A 262 7.34 9.63 14.13
CA ILE A 262 6.49 8.43 14.20
C ILE A 262 5.25 8.70 15.04
N VAL A 263 4.17 7.96 14.80
CA VAL A 263 2.99 7.97 15.69
C VAL A 263 3.41 7.66 17.13
N ARG A 264 2.81 8.37 18.09
CA ARG A 264 3.04 8.25 19.55
C ARG A 264 1.78 7.89 20.30
#